data_AF-A0A7X8QVT1-F1
#
_entry.id   AF-A0A7X8QVT1-F1
#
_cell.length_a   1.000
_cell.length_b   1.000
_cell.length_c   1.000
_cell.angle_alpha   90.00
_cell.angle_beta   90.00
_cell.angle_gamma   90.00
#
_symmetry.space_group_name_H-M   'P 1'
#
loop_
_entity.id
_entity.type
_entity.pdbx_description
1 polymer ?
#
loop_
_entity_poly.entity_id
_entity_poly.type
_entity_poly.pdbx_seq_one_letter_code
_entity_poly.pdbx_strand_id
1 'polypeptide(L)' 'MIDFRCKRCNRLLGKYKDCKQLEIKCPRCGYNNQVYLANESIAQIGVEKGSIGKKEFNK' A
#
# COMPACT_ATOMS: atom_id res chain seq x y z
N MET A 1 -16.78 -6.27 3.27
CA MET A 1 -15.39 -6.69 2.96
C MET A 1 -14.94 -5.82 1.79
N ILE A 2 -13.80 -5.13 1.90
CA ILE A 2 -13.35 -4.14 0.93
C ILE A 2 -12.40 -4.80 -0.07
N ASP A 3 -12.62 -4.53 -1.36
CA ASP A 3 -11.71 -4.98 -2.43
C ASP A 3 -10.39 -4.21 -2.36
N PHE A 4 -9.28 -4.92 -2.29
CA PHE A 4 -7.96 -4.33 -2.45
C PHE A 4 -7.44 -4.57 -3.86
N ARG A 5 -7.35 -3.49 -4.64
CA ARG A 5 -6.92 -3.54 -6.04
C ARG A 5 -5.62 -2.79 -6.20
N CYS A 6 -4.77 -3.28 -7.10
CA CYS A 6 -3.52 -2.61 -7.40
C CYS A 6 -3.77 -1.28 -8.09
N LYS A 7 -3.22 -0.17 -7.57
CA LYS A 7 -3.35 1.15 -8.19
C LYS A 7 -2.78 1.24 -9.61
N ARG A 8 -1.78 0.41 -9.92
CA ARG A 8 -1.07 0.46 -11.20
C ARG A 8 -1.71 -0.39 -12.30
N CYS A 9 -2.23 -1.58 -11.96
CA CYS A 9 -2.76 -2.52 -12.96
C CYS A 9 -4.20 -2.97 -12.72
N ASN A 10 -4.86 -2.39 -11.70
CA ASN A 10 -6.21 -2.68 -11.25
C ASN A 10 -6.51 -4.17 -10.93
N ARG A 11 -5.46 -5.00 -10.81
CA ARG A 11 -5.60 -6.41 -10.44
C ARG A 11 -6.10 -6.52 -8.99
N LEU A 12 -7.06 -7.40 -8.75
CA LEU A 12 -7.50 -7.75 -7.40
C LEU A 12 -6.34 -8.45 -6.67
N LEU A 13 -5.91 -7.87 -5.56
CA LEU A 13 -4.84 -8.38 -4.70
C LEU A 13 -5.43 -9.20 -3.54
N GLY A 14 -6.63 -8.86 -3.11
CA GLY A 14 -7.35 -9.58 -2.06
C GLY A 14 -8.59 -8.80 -1.62
N LYS A 15 -9.27 -9.32 -0.60
CA LYS A 15 -10.34 -8.64 0.11
C LYS A 15 -9.98 -8.58 1.59
N TYR A 16 -10.26 -7.46 2.24
CA TYR A 16 -9.93 -7.26 3.66
C TYR A 16 -11.10 -6.67 4.42
N LYS A 17 -11.07 -6.79 5.73
CA LYS A 17 -12.08 -6.27 6.65
C LYS A 17 -11.36 -5.88 7.94
N ASP A 18 -11.65 -4.69 8.46
CA ASP A 18 -11.10 -4.23 9.75
C ASP A 18 -9.56 -4.30 9.86
N CYS A 19 -8.83 -3.99 8.77
CA CYS A 19 -7.37 -3.95 8.79
C CYS A 19 -6.87 -2.53 9.07
N LYS A 20 -6.08 -2.36 10.14
CA LYS A 20 -5.41 -1.08 10.45
C LYS A 20 -4.35 -0.71 9.43
N GLN A 21 -3.59 -1.70 8.95
CA GLN A 21 -2.53 -1.54 7.97
C GLN A 21 -2.43 -2.81 7.13
N LEU A 22 -2.25 -2.65 5.81
CA LEU A 22 -2.01 -3.75 4.88
C LEU A 22 -0.97 -3.30 3.85
N GLU A 23 0.04 -4.13 3.59
CA GLU A 23 0.97 -3.96 2.49
C GLU A 23 0.95 -5.21 1.62
N ILE A 24 0.79 -5.03 0.31
CA ILE A 24 0.91 -6.14 -0.63
C ILE A 24 1.60 -5.71 -1.93
N LYS A 25 2.62 -6.49 -2.30
CA LYS A 25 3.27 -6.37 -3.60
C LYS A 25 2.40 -7.02 -4.66
N CYS A 26 2.08 -6.30 -5.72
CA CYS A 26 1.35 -6.88 -6.84
C CYS A 26 2.24 -7.92 -7.57
N PRO A 27 1.81 -9.18 -7.71
CA PRO A 27 2.59 -10.20 -8.41
C PRO A 27 2.67 -9.96 -9.92
N ARG A 28 1.79 -9.13 -10.48
CA ARG A 28 1.74 -8.83 -11.93
C ARG A 28 2.70 -7.72 -12.34
N CYS A 29 2.66 -6.58 -11.66
CA CYS A 29 3.42 -5.39 -12.04
C CYS A 29 4.53 -5.00 -11.05
N GLY A 30 4.67 -5.75 -9.95
CA GLY A 30 5.67 -5.49 -8.91
C GLY A 30 5.42 -4.26 -8.03
N TYR A 31 4.35 -3.50 -8.27
CA TYR A 31 4.00 -2.30 -7.52
C TYR A 31 3.61 -2.62 -6.08
N ASN A 32 4.09 -1.85 -5.10
CA ASN A 32 3.76 -2.05 -3.69
C ASN A 32 2.52 -1.22 -3.34
N ASN A 33 1.45 -1.89 -2.92
CA ASN A 33 0.20 -1.24 -2.57
C ASN A 33 0.08 -1.28 -1.05
N GLN A 34 -0.25 -0.15 -0.45
CA GLN A 34 -0.38 -0.01 0.99
C GLN A 34 -1.76 0.57 1.31
N VAL A 35 -2.32 0.14 2.44
CA VAL A 35 -3.54 0.67 3.03
C VAL A 35 -3.22 1.03 4.46
N TYR A 36 -3.63 2.23 4.88
CA TYR A 36 -3.59 2.67 6.26
C TYR A 36 -4.96 3.21 6.66
N LEU A 37 -5.39 2.90 7.88
CA LEU A 37 -6.52 3.58 8.49
C LEU A 37 -6.03 4.92 9.04
N ALA A 38 -6.45 6.02 8.43
CA ALA A 38 -6.21 7.37 8.93
C ALA A 38 -7.57 7.95 9.35
N ASN A 39 -7.79 8.16 10.65
CA ASN A 39 -8.98 8.81 11.21
C ASN A 39 -10.30 8.18 10.68
N GLU A 40 -10.47 6.87 10.88
CA GLU A 40 -11.63 6.06 10.42
C GLU A 40 -11.86 6.04 8.90
N SER A 41 -10.97 6.67 8.13
CA SER A 41 -10.98 6.68 6.67
C SER A 41 -9.89 5.77 6.13
N ILE A 42 -10.26 4.89 5.21
CA ILE A 42 -9.31 3.99 4.56
C ILE A 42 -8.57 4.75 3.46
N ALA A 43 -7.26 4.97 3.64
CA ALA A 43 -6.40 5.57 2.64
C ALA A 43 -5.56 4.49 1.95
N GLN A 44 -5.81 4.28 0.65
CA GLN A 44 -4.92 3.48 -0.20
C GLN A 44 -3.79 4.36 -0.71
N ILE A 45 -2.55 3.97 -0.49
CA ILE A 45 -1.35 4.65 -0.97
C ILE A 45 -0.57 3.68 -1.85
N GLY A 46 -0.04 4.19 -2.95
CA GLY A 46 0.80 3.42 -3.84
C GLY A 46 2.24 3.90 -3.73
N VAL A 47 3.16 3.00 -3.42
CA VAL A 47 4.59 3.31 -3.42
C VAL A 47 5.22 2.53 -4.57
N GLU A 48 5.55 3.28 -5.63
CA GLU A 48 6.52 2.84 -6.61
C GLU A 48 7.86 2.71 -5.90
N LYS A 49 8.54 1.57 -6.07
CA LYS A 49 9.86 1.35 -5.48
C LYS A 49 10.82 2.43 -5.98
N GLY A 50 10.96 3.49 -5.19
CA GLY A 50 11.81 4.64 -5.45
C GLY A 50 12.31 5.18 -4.13
N SER A 51 13.57 4.88 -3.82
CA SER A 51 14.41 5.52 -2.81
C SER A 51 13.91 5.52 -1.36
N ILE A 52 14.49 4.62 -0.55
CA ILE A 52 14.77 4.90 0.85
C ILE A 52 15.57 6.21 0.87
N GLY A 53 14.90 7.32 1.13
CA GLY A 53 15.55 8.54 1.56
C GLY A 53 16.31 8.20 2.83
N LYS A 54 17.63 8.18 2.73
CA LYS A 54 18.55 8.13 3.87
C LYS A 54 18.12 9.28 4.80
N LYS A 55 17.44 8.97 5.90
CA LYS A 55 17.25 9.96 6.96
C LYS A 55 18.63 10.16 7.59
N GLU A 56 19.21 11.30 7.24
CA GLU A 56 20.41 11.91 7.78
C GLU A 56 20.39 11.84 9.30
N PHE A 57 21.25 11.00 9.87
CA PHE A 57 21.51 10.99 11.30
C PHE A 57 22.54 12.07 11.56
N ASN A 58 22.06 13.30 11.76
CA ASN A 58 22.91 14.42 12.14
C ASN A 58 23.38 14.19 13.59
N LYS A 59 24.69 14.13 13.81
CA LYS A 59 25.32 14.10 15.13
C LYS A 59 26.13 15.36 15.33
#